data_AF-A0A496TLV8-F1
#
_entry.id   AF-A0A496TLV8-F1
#
_cell.length_a   1.000
_cell.length_b   1.000
_cell.length_c   1.000
_cell.angle_alpha   90.00
_cell.angle_beta   90.00
_cell.angle_gamma   90.00
#
_symmetry.space_group_name_H-M   'P 1'
#
loop_
_entity.id
_entity.type
_entity.pdbx_description
1 polymer ?
#
loop_
_entity_poly.entity_id
_entity_poly.type
_entity_poly.pdbx_seq_one_letter_code
_entity_poly.pdbx_strand_id
1 'polypeptide(L)'
;YRQFWMGHKGDIEHRYTLNKGMLPLSVVEDMRRAYKKAQRFLQTTAESEMDSEKVKLLFKKELLLAVGYSQEEIEEMDLSEVSEDEFQKIVKEKLEERKNNHSSQKVVTVSELERFLEEGWEFVATLPGEKVVIKRSE
;
A
#
# COMPACT_ATOMS: atom_id res chain seq x y z
N TYR A 1 -39.26 -10.13 5.91
CA TYR A 1 -38.20 -10.99 5.33
C TYR A 1 -37.43 -11.78 6.37
N ARG A 2 -37.05 -11.20 7.52
CA ARG A 2 -36.26 -11.87 8.56
C ARG A 2 -36.94 -13.13 9.12
N GLN A 3 -38.24 -13.05 9.42
CA GLN A 3 -39.02 -14.21 9.86
C GLN A 3 -39.17 -15.29 8.76
N PHE A 4 -39.19 -14.90 7.48
CA PHE A 4 -39.24 -15.84 6.35
C PHE A 4 -37.94 -16.61 6.16
N TRP A 5 -36.77 -15.98 6.36
CA TRP A 5 -35.48 -16.69 6.37
C TRP A 5 -35.38 -17.72 7.49
N MET A 6 -36.10 -17.51 8.59
CA MET A 6 -36.17 -18.44 9.71
C MET A 6 -37.24 -19.54 9.51
N GLY A 7 -37.87 -19.61 8.34
CA GLY A 7 -38.85 -20.65 8.01
C GLY A 7 -40.25 -20.44 8.58
N HIS A 8 -40.53 -19.29 9.20
CA HIS A 8 -41.89 -18.99 9.68
C HIS A 8 -42.81 -18.71 8.48
N LYS A 9 -43.88 -19.49 8.36
CA LYS A 9 -44.92 -19.36 7.33
C LYS A 9 -46.26 -19.07 7.98
N GLY A 10 -47.00 -18.08 7.47
CA GLY A 10 -48.39 -17.83 7.89
C GLY A 10 -48.71 -16.41 8.35
N ASP A 11 -47.72 -15.51 8.46
CA ASP A 11 -48.00 -14.12 8.82
C ASP A 11 -48.46 -13.29 7.60
N ILE A 12 -49.39 -12.36 7.84
CA ILE A 12 -50.00 -11.50 6.82
C ILE A 12 -48.94 -10.69 6.05
N GLU A 13 -47.79 -10.45 6.68
CA GLU A 13 -46.62 -9.81 6.07
C GLU A 13 -46.11 -10.54 4.81
N HIS A 14 -46.31 -11.85 4.69
CA HIS A 14 -45.90 -12.63 3.51
C HIS A 14 -46.60 -12.13 2.24
N ARG A 15 -47.86 -11.70 2.40
CA ARG A 15 -48.73 -11.18 1.33
C ARG A 15 -48.30 -9.80 0.84
N TYR A 16 -47.54 -9.05 1.65
CA TYR A 16 -47.09 -7.69 1.36
C TYR A 16 -45.59 -7.58 1.06
N THR A 17 -44.78 -8.60 1.35
CA THR A 17 -43.33 -8.58 1.05
C THR A 17 -42.91 -9.42 -0.14
N LEU A 18 -43.22 -10.72 -0.20
CA LEU A 18 -42.61 -11.64 -1.17
C LEU A 18 -43.56 -12.07 -2.30
N ASN A 19 -44.87 -11.84 -2.15
CA ASN A 19 -45.90 -12.43 -3.03
C ASN A 19 -46.33 -11.54 -4.22
N LYS A 20 -45.75 -10.34 -4.40
CA LYS A 20 -46.06 -9.42 -5.51
C LYS A 20 -44.95 -9.33 -6.57
N GLY A 21 -44.04 -10.30 -6.61
CA GLY A 21 -43.01 -10.44 -7.66
C GLY A 21 -41.90 -9.39 -7.66
N MET A 22 -42.03 -8.30 -6.91
CA MET A 22 -41.05 -7.21 -6.84
C MET A 22 -40.86 -6.77 -5.38
N LEU A 23 -39.68 -7.02 -4.84
CA LEU A 23 -39.25 -6.45 -3.56
C LEU A 23 -38.75 -5.02 -3.77
N PRO A 24 -39.08 -4.07 -2.88
CA PRO A 24 -38.45 -2.75 -2.90
C PRO A 24 -36.92 -2.86 -2.82
N LEU A 25 -36.19 -2.04 -3.57
CA LEU A 25 -34.72 -2.07 -3.62
C LEU A 25 -34.07 -1.95 -2.25
N SER A 26 -34.62 -1.10 -1.38
CA SER A 26 -34.15 -0.95 0.00
C SER A 26 -34.20 -2.26 0.80
N VAL A 27 -35.26 -3.04 0.62
CA VAL A 27 -35.42 -4.35 1.28
C VAL A 27 -34.42 -5.35 0.71
N VAL A 28 -34.19 -5.34 -0.60
CA VAL A 28 -33.18 -6.19 -1.24
C VAL A 28 -31.78 -5.86 -0.73
N GLU A 29 -31.44 -4.58 -0.61
CA GLU A 29 -30.16 -4.13 -0.05
C GLU A 29 -30.01 -4.52 1.42
N ASP A 30 -31.07 -4.39 2.21
CA ASP A 30 -31.09 -4.85 3.59
C ASP A 30 -30.85 -6.36 3.70
N MET A 31 -31.48 -7.14 2.83
CA MET A 31 -31.27 -8.59 2.75
C MET A 31 -29.82 -8.91 2.36
N ARG A 32 -29.27 -8.24 1.35
CA ARG A 32 -27.86 -8.41 0.94
C ARG A 32 -26.89 -8.08 2.08
N ARG A 33 -27.11 -6.98 2.81
CA ARG A 33 -26.30 -6.58 3.96
C ARG A 33 -26.39 -7.59 5.10
N ALA A 34 -27.59 -8.08 5.41
CA ALA A 34 -27.80 -9.09 6.44
C ALA A 34 -27.09 -10.41 6.08
N TYR A 35 -27.20 -10.84 4.82
CA TYR A 35 -26.50 -12.02 4.31
C TYR A 35 -24.98 -11.89 4.41
N LYS A 36 -24.41 -10.78 3.91
CA LYS A 36 -22.97 -10.51 3.97
C LYS A 36 -22.42 -10.55 5.40
N LYS A 37 -23.17 -10.02 6.38
CA LYS A 37 -22.78 -10.07 7.80
C LYS A 37 -22.82 -11.49 8.39
N ALA A 38 -23.79 -12.29 7.97
CA ALA A 38 -23.94 -13.67 8.44
C ALA A 38 -22.99 -14.65 7.73
N GLN A 39 -22.41 -14.26 6.59
CA GLN A 39 -21.57 -15.09 5.73
C GLN A 39 -20.43 -15.79 6.50
N ARG A 40 -19.78 -15.08 7.43
CA ARG A 40 -18.74 -15.63 8.32
C ARG A 40 -19.17 -16.88 9.10
N PHE A 41 -20.45 -17.00 9.44
CA PHE A 41 -20.99 -18.14 10.21
C PHE A 41 -21.60 -19.23 9.31
N LEU A 42 -21.93 -18.88 8.07
CA LEU A 42 -22.56 -19.79 7.09
C LEU A 42 -21.53 -20.52 6.24
N GLN A 43 -20.36 -19.91 6.03
CA GLN A 43 -19.27 -20.50 5.27
C GLN A 43 -18.41 -21.39 6.16
N THR A 44 -18.13 -22.60 5.67
CA THR A 44 -17.24 -23.57 6.31
C THR A 44 -15.79 -23.42 5.87
N THR A 45 -15.58 -22.77 4.73
CA THR A 45 -14.30 -22.22 4.32
C THR A 45 -14.16 -20.86 4.99
N ALA A 46 -13.09 -20.63 5.77
CA ALA A 46 -12.72 -19.27 6.17
C ALA A 46 -12.71 -18.38 4.92
N GLU A 47 -13.16 -17.12 5.02
CA GLU A 47 -12.88 -16.10 4.00
C GLU A 47 -11.40 -16.24 3.66
N SER A 48 -11.16 -16.75 2.44
CA SER A 48 -9.99 -17.58 2.18
C SER A 48 -8.73 -16.86 2.64
N GLU A 49 -7.86 -17.54 3.37
CA GLU A 49 -6.50 -17.04 3.63
C GLU A 49 -5.80 -16.58 2.34
N MET A 50 -6.24 -17.10 1.19
CA MET A 50 -5.89 -16.64 -0.15
C MET A 50 -6.16 -15.14 -0.41
N ASP A 51 -7.21 -14.54 0.16
CA ASP A 51 -7.46 -13.10 0.02
C ASP A 51 -6.50 -12.30 0.91
N SER A 52 -6.24 -12.76 2.14
CA SER A 52 -5.27 -12.08 3.02
C SER A 52 -3.84 -12.17 2.48
N GLU A 53 -3.42 -13.31 1.95
CA GLU A 53 -2.07 -13.49 1.39
C GLU A 53 -1.90 -12.69 0.08
N LYS A 54 -2.93 -12.65 -0.78
CA LYS A 54 -2.91 -11.76 -1.96
C LYS A 54 -2.85 -10.29 -1.58
N VAL A 55 -3.62 -9.87 -0.57
CA VAL A 55 -3.60 -8.48 -0.09
C VAL A 55 -2.22 -8.12 0.46
N LYS A 56 -1.59 -9.00 1.24
CA LYS A 56 -0.21 -8.81 1.72
C LYS A 56 0.78 -8.70 0.57
N LEU A 57 0.67 -9.56 -0.44
CA LEU A 57 1.58 -9.58 -1.58
C LEU A 57 1.45 -8.29 -2.42
N LEU A 58 0.23 -7.83 -2.67
CA LEU A 58 -0.01 -6.54 -3.32
C LEU A 58 0.55 -5.38 -2.49
N PHE A 59 0.35 -5.40 -1.17
CA PHE A 59 0.89 -4.38 -0.28
C PHE A 59 2.43 -4.33 -0.31
N LYS A 60 3.11 -5.48 -0.27
CA LYS A 60 4.58 -5.56 -0.39
C LYS A 60 5.07 -4.94 -1.71
N LYS A 61 4.41 -5.26 -2.83
CA LYS A 61 4.74 -4.70 -4.16
C LYS A 61 4.60 -3.18 -4.20
N GLU A 62 3.46 -2.65 -3.75
CA GLU A 62 3.20 -1.20 -3.73
C GLU A 62 4.22 -0.45 -2.86
N LEU A 63 4.61 -1.02 -1.71
CA LEU A 63 5.59 -0.40 -0.82
C LEU A 63 6.99 -0.34 -1.46
N LEU A 64 7.41 -1.42 -2.14
CA LEU A 64 8.72 -1.46 -2.83
C LEU A 64 8.78 -0.44 -3.97
N LEU A 65 7.70 -0.30 -4.74
CA LEU A 65 7.59 0.74 -5.78
C LEU A 65 7.71 2.15 -5.16
N ALA A 66 7.03 2.43 -4.05
CA ALA A 66 7.11 3.72 -3.37
C ALA A 66 8.55 4.05 -2.89
N VAL A 67 9.28 3.02 -2.47
CA VAL A 67 10.68 3.12 -2.02
C VAL A 67 11.66 3.13 -3.21
N GLY A 68 11.18 2.93 -4.44
CA GLY A 68 11.95 3.15 -5.66
C GLY A 68 12.51 1.94 -6.35
N TYR A 69 12.05 0.74 -6.01
CA TYR A 69 12.34 -0.43 -6.81
C TYR A 69 11.63 -0.34 -8.17
N SER A 70 12.28 -0.82 -9.22
CA SER A 70 11.65 -0.98 -10.52
C SER A 70 10.71 -2.18 -10.51
N GLN A 71 9.79 -2.22 -11.47
CA GLN A 71 8.86 -3.35 -11.61
C GLN A 71 9.60 -4.65 -11.95
N GLU A 72 10.71 -4.55 -12.68
CA GLU A 72 11.58 -5.68 -13.05
C GLU A 72 12.30 -6.25 -11.81
N GLU A 73 12.85 -5.39 -10.95
CA GLU A 73 13.49 -5.80 -9.69
C GLU A 73 12.48 -6.52 -8.76
N ILE A 74 11.23 -6.06 -8.74
CA ILE A 74 10.17 -6.65 -7.91
C ILE A 74 9.73 -8.02 -8.45
N GLU A 75 9.78 -8.22 -9.77
CA GLU A 75 9.42 -9.50 -10.40
C GLU A 75 10.48 -10.58 -10.21
N GLU A 76 11.76 -10.19 -10.08
CA GLU A 76 12.84 -11.10 -9.71
C GLU A 76 12.79 -11.53 -8.24
N MET A 77 12.15 -10.73 -7.37
CA MET A 77 11.99 -11.06 -5.95
C MET A 77 10.81 -12.00 -5.72
N ASP A 78 11.06 -13.14 -5.07
CA ASP A 78 9.96 -14.00 -4.59
C ASP A 78 9.36 -13.46 -3.28
N LEU A 79 8.50 -12.44 -3.40
CA LEU A 79 7.84 -11.79 -2.27
C LEU A 79 6.89 -12.69 -1.47
N SER A 80 6.56 -13.88 -1.99
CA SER A 80 5.70 -14.84 -1.32
C SER A 80 6.42 -15.61 -0.21
N GLU A 81 7.72 -15.84 -0.38
CA GLU A 81 8.56 -16.57 0.59
C GLU A 81 9.27 -15.64 1.58
N VAL A 82 9.39 -14.34 1.26
CA VAL A 82 10.07 -13.36 2.11
C VAL A 82 9.28 -13.13 3.41
N SER A 83 9.94 -13.37 4.53
CA SER A 83 9.38 -13.11 5.87
C SER A 83 9.15 -11.61 6.10
N GLU A 84 8.23 -11.27 7.02
CA GLU A 84 7.91 -9.87 7.35
C GLU A 84 9.16 -9.09 7.82
N ASP A 85 10.04 -9.74 8.58
CA ASP A 85 11.26 -9.14 9.12
C ASP A 85 12.30 -8.87 8.04
N GLU A 86 12.46 -9.79 7.09
CA GLU A 86 13.36 -9.61 5.94
C GLU A 86 12.84 -8.51 5.01
N PHE A 87 11.53 -8.48 4.77
CA PHE A 87 10.89 -7.42 3.99
C PHE A 87 11.15 -6.04 4.58
N GLN A 88 11.03 -5.89 5.91
CA GLN A 88 11.34 -4.63 6.58
C GLN A 88 12.82 -4.24 6.45
N LYS A 89 13.75 -5.20 6.44
CA LYS A 89 15.18 -4.92 6.22
C LYS A 89 15.43 -4.40 4.80
N ILE A 90 14.88 -5.07 3.78
CA ILE A 90 15.01 -4.67 2.37
C ILE A 90 14.52 -3.22 2.19
N VAL A 91 13.35 -2.90 2.74
CA VAL A 91 12.77 -1.56 2.67
C VAL A 91 13.64 -0.52 3.38
N LYS A 92 14.17 -0.84 4.57
CA LYS A 92 15.05 0.07 5.32
C LYS A 92 16.37 0.31 4.58
N GLU A 93 16.99 -0.74 4.06
CA GLU A 93 18.25 -0.66 3.32
C GLU A 93 18.10 0.26 2.10
N LYS A 94 17.05 0.09 1.29
CA LYS A 94 16.81 0.96 0.13
C LYS A 94 16.52 2.42 0.51
N LEU A 95 15.84 2.65 1.65
CA LEU A 95 15.63 3.99 2.18
C LEU A 95 16.95 4.62 2.69
N GLU A 96 17.83 3.83 3.30
CA GLU A 96 19.15 4.27 3.74
C GLU A 96 20.08 4.55 2.55
N GLU A 97 20.08 3.72 1.50
CA GLU A 97 20.75 4.00 0.23
C GLU A 97 20.30 5.34 -0.35
N ARG A 98 19.00 5.62 -0.34
CA ARG A 98 18.45 6.91 -0.78
C ARG A 98 18.92 8.07 0.08
N LYS A 99 18.98 7.92 1.41
CA LYS A 99 19.51 8.96 2.31
C LYS A 99 21.00 9.21 2.08
N ASN A 100 21.78 8.15 1.88
CA ASN A 100 23.22 8.25 1.64
C ASN A 100 23.54 8.88 0.27
N ASN A 101 22.68 8.67 -0.73
CA ASN A 101 22.75 9.38 -2.02
C ASN A 101 22.30 10.84 -1.97
N HIS A 102 21.62 11.26 -0.90
CA HIS A 102 21.47 12.68 -0.55
C HIS A 102 22.66 13.13 0.29
N SER A 103 23.88 12.90 -0.20
CA SER A 103 25.04 13.58 0.36
C SER A 103 24.79 15.07 0.18
N SER A 104 24.33 15.73 1.25
CA SER A 104 24.09 17.17 1.27
C SER A 104 25.35 17.92 0.86
N GLN A 105 26.52 17.28 0.90
CA GLN A 105 27.80 17.81 0.49
C GLN A 105 28.32 17.17 -0.80
N LYS A 106 28.91 18.00 -1.67
CA LYS A 106 29.55 17.58 -2.91
C LYS A 106 30.93 18.24 -3.00
N VAL A 107 31.91 17.51 -3.54
CA VAL A 107 33.23 18.06 -3.87
C VAL A 107 33.22 18.48 -5.33
N VAL A 108 33.49 19.76 -5.58
CA VAL A 108 33.53 20.37 -6.92
C VAL A 108 34.88 21.06 -7.12
N THR A 109 35.22 21.39 -8.36
CA THR A 109 36.39 22.22 -8.65
C THR A 109 36.06 23.69 -8.41
N VAL A 110 37.08 24.52 -8.20
CA VAL A 110 36.89 25.98 -8.03
C VAL A 110 36.16 26.60 -9.22
N SER A 111 36.43 26.12 -10.44
CA SER A 111 35.76 26.61 -11.67
C SER A 111 34.26 26.30 -11.73
N GLU A 112 33.80 25.26 -11.02
CA GLU A 112 32.39 24.87 -10.98
C GLU A 112 31.63 25.50 -9.81
N LEU A 113 32.36 26.09 -8.85
CA LEU A 113 31.80 26.64 -7.62
C LEU A 113 30.76 27.73 -7.88
N GLU A 114 31.05 28.68 -8.78
CA GLU A 114 30.16 29.80 -9.10
C GLU A 114 28.78 29.32 -9.57
N ARG A 115 28.74 28.31 -10.45
CA ARG A 115 27.49 27.69 -10.93
C ARG A 115 26.68 27.12 -9.77
N PHE A 116 27.33 26.41 -8.84
CA PHE A 116 26.61 25.80 -7.72
C PHE A 116 26.13 26.82 -6.69
N LEU A 117 26.86 27.93 -6.50
CA LEU A 117 26.40 29.05 -5.66
C LEU A 117 25.12 29.69 -6.25
N GLU A 118 25.03 29.84 -7.57
CA GLU A 118 23.80 30.32 -8.24
C GLU A 118 22.62 29.35 -8.09
N GLU A 119 22.88 28.04 -8.07
CA GLU A 119 21.90 26.98 -7.85
C GLU A 119 21.46 26.85 -6.36
N GLY A 120 21.95 27.71 -5.47
CA GLY A 120 21.57 27.75 -4.06
C GLY A 120 22.36 26.80 -3.16
N TRP A 121 23.55 26.37 -3.57
CA TRP A 121 24.49 25.65 -2.70
C TRP A 121 25.33 26.63 -1.87
N GLU A 122 25.68 26.21 -0.66
CA GLU A 122 26.54 26.95 0.27
C GLU A 122 27.96 26.41 0.24
N PHE A 123 28.94 27.31 0.32
CA PHE A 123 30.34 26.93 0.47
C PHE A 123 30.64 26.47 1.90
N VAL A 124 31.37 25.36 2.07
CA VAL A 124 31.76 24.81 3.39
C VAL A 124 33.25 24.92 3.64
N ALA A 125 34.09 24.39 2.74
CA ALA A 125 35.54 24.30 2.96
C ALA A 125 36.33 24.13 1.65
N THR A 126 37.59 24.57 1.65
CA THR A 126 38.56 24.31 0.59
C THR A 126 39.40 23.07 0.91
N LEU A 127 39.66 22.25 -0.12
CA LEU A 127 40.56 21.09 -0.07
C LEU A 127 41.84 21.37 -0.87
N PRO A 128 42.97 20.71 -0.54
CA PRO A 128 44.18 20.79 -1.36
C PRO A 128 43.90 20.34 -2.80
N GLY A 129 44.43 21.08 -3.78
CA GLY A 129 44.33 20.73 -5.21
C GLY A 129 43.07 21.27 -5.92
N GLU A 130 42.73 22.54 -5.71
CA GLU A 130 41.65 23.26 -6.41
C GLU A 130 40.26 22.62 -6.29
N LYS A 131 40.01 21.95 -5.15
CA LYS A 131 38.73 21.34 -4.83
C LYS A 131 38.06 22.06 -3.68
N VAL A 132 36.73 22.09 -3.72
CA VAL A 132 35.89 22.79 -2.75
C VAL A 132 34.70 21.92 -2.38
N VAL A 133 34.37 21.93 -1.10
CA VAL A 133 33.21 21.23 -0.55
C VAL A 133 32.06 22.23 -0.48
N ILE A 134 30.97 21.92 -1.17
CA ILE A 134 29.71 22.68 -1.16
C ILE A 134 28.63 21.86 -0.49
N LYS A 135 27.66 22.50 0.15
CA LYS A 135 26.50 21.88 0.79
C LYS A 135 25.19 22.47 0.27
N ARG A 136 24.17 21.66 0.02
CA ARG A 136 22.83 22.17 -0.31
C ARG A 136 22.12 22.58 0.99
N SER A 137 21.64 23.82 1.07
CA SER A 137 20.71 24.23 2.12
C SER A 137 19.44 23.40 1.99
N GLU A 138 18.94 22.86 3.10
CA GLU A 138 17.57 22.35 3.18
C GLU A 138 16.55 23.47 2.90
#